data_AF-A0A097PNN9-F1
#
_entry.id   AF-A0A097PNN9-F1
#
_cell.length_a   1.000
_cell.length_b   1.000
_cell.length_c   1.000
_cell.angle_alpha   90.00
_cell.angle_beta   90.00
_cell.angle_gamma   90.00
#
_symmetry.space_group_name_H-M   'P 1'
#
loop_
_entity.id
_entity.type
_entity.pdbx_description
1 polymer ?
#
loop_
_entity_poly.entity_id
_entity_poly.type
_entity_poly.pdbx_seq_one_letter_code
_entity_poly.pdbx_strand_id
1 'polypeptide(L)'
;EVSLFWKNSAQMTAIAIDRMMGYRLVSNLAIVSWVFSPTNIEQFHVSDCPWEILTNTVNKTYNRISDLRKEILSLEKAVLSAEKAKADLEAAESKLEIVDGEPVQSENPGRLKRLKVHADRGKEEEINARDSLEAKEGLL
;
A
#
# COMPACT_ATOMS: atom_id res chain seq x y z
N GLU A 1 -26.16 14.49 13.62
CA GLU A 1 -25.57 14.95 14.90
C GLU A 1 -24.54 16.06 14.71
N VAL A 2 -23.41 15.85 14.00
CA VAL A 2 -22.40 16.91 13.78
C VAL A 2 -22.87 18.02 12.82
N SER A 3 -23.51 17.67 11.71
CA SER A 3 -24.06 18.67 10.76
C SER A 3 -25.22 19.49 11.34
N LEU A 4 -25.94 18.94 12.33
CA LEU A 4 -26.99 19.66 13.04
C LEU A 4 -26.40 20.66 14.03
N PHE A 5 -25.31 20.27 14.70
CA PHE A 5 -24.57 21.15 15.60
C PHE A 5 -23.94 22.34 14.85
N TRP A 6 -23.35 22.07 13.69
CA TRP A 6 -22.73 23.08 12.82
C TRP A 6 -23.64 23.58 11.69
N LYS A 7 -24.97 23.49 11.83
CA LYS A 7 -25.93 23.84 10.76
C LYS A 7 -25.78 25.25 10.19
N ASN A 8 -25.27 26.19 11.00
CA ASN A 8 -25.05 27.59 10.61
C ASN A 8 -23.63 27.85 10.06
N SER A 9 -22.78 26.82 9.98
CA SER A 9 -21.41 26.92 9.52
C SER A 9 -21.07 25.74 8.60
N ALA A 10 -21.19 25.99 7.30
CA ALA A 10 -20.78 25.05 6.26
C ALA A 10 -19.29 24.68 6.40
N GLN A 11 -18.43 25.67 6.65
CA GLN A 11 -16.99 25.47 6.81
C GLN A 11 -16.66 24.53 7.98
N MET A 12 -17.27 24.73 9.15
CA MET A 12 -17.02 23.86 10.30
C MET A 12 -17.57 22.46 10.08
N THR A 13 -18.71 22.32 9.38
CA THR A 13 -19.25 21.01 8.99
C THR A 13 -18.28 20.26 8.09
N ALA A 14 -17.74 20.92 7.06
CA ALA A 14 -16.77 20.33 6.14
C ALA A 14 -15.47 19.91 6.86
N ILE A 15 -14.89 20.78 7.70
CA ILE A 15 -13.67 20.47 8.48
C ILE A 15 -13.92 19.30 9.45
N ALA A 16 -15.05 19.28 10.13
CA ALA A 16 -15.35 18.21 11.08
C ALA A 16 -15.48 16.85 10.38
N ILE A 17 -16.24 16.78 9.29
CA ILE A 17 -16.38 15.55 8.50
C ILE A 17 -15.02 15.11 7.93
N ASP A 18 -14.21 16.06 7.45
CA ASP A 18 -12.87 15.80 6.94
C ASP A 18 -11.97 15.12 7.99
N ARG A 19 -11.98 15.64 9.23
CA ARG A 19 -11.21 15.08 10.35
C ARG A 19 -11.75 13.73 10.78
N MET A 20 -13.08 13.56 10.82
CA MET A 20 -13.71 12.29 11.16
C MET A 20 -13.37 11.20 10.13
N MET A 21 -13.31 11.53 8.84
CA MET A 21 -12.81 10.64 7.80
C MET A 21 -11.33 10.29 8.03
N GLY A 22 -10.49 11.30 8.28
CA GLY A 22 -9.04 11.12 8.50
C GLY A 22 -8.71 10.23 9.69
N TYR A 23 -9.46 10.37 10.79
CA TYR A 23 -9.34 9.53 11.98
C TYR A 23 -10.11 8.21 11.91
N ARG A 24 -10.74 7.91 10.76
CA ARG A 24 -11.55 6.70 10.55
C ARG A 24 -12.71 6.55 11.54
N LEU A 25 -13.22 7.65 12.07
CA LEU A 25 -14.43 7.68 12.91
C LEU A 25 -15.69 7.49 12.08
N VAL A 26 -15.65 7.89 10.80
CA VAL A 26 -16.72 7.69 9.83
C VAL A 26 -16.13 7.07 8.57
N SER A 27 -16.83 6.08 8.01
CA SER A 27 -16.44 5.49 6.73
C SER A 27 -16.73 6.45 5.58
N ASN A 28 -15.91 6.38 4.54
CA ASN A 28 -16.15 7.10 3.29
C ASN A 28 -17.53 6.80 2.70
N LEU A 29 -18.00 5.56 2.78
CA LEU A 29 -19.35 5.19 2.36
C LEU A 29 -20.44 5.90 3.17
N ALA A 30 -20.29 6.00 4.49
CA ALA A 30 -21.25 6.70 5.34
C ALA A 30 -21.32 8.21 5.01
N ILE A 31 -20.19 8.82 4.65
CA ILE A 31 -20.16 10.22 4.19
C ILE A 31 -20.93 10.37 2.87
N VAL A 32 -20.71 9.45 1.91
CA VAL A 32 -21.46 9.44 0.64
C VAL A 32 -22.96 9.29 0.91
N SER A 33 -23.36 8.31 1.73
CA SER A 33 -24.76 8.13 2.12
C SER A 33 -25.35 9.37 2.80
N TRP A 34 -24.57 10.07 3.63
CA TRP A 34 -24.98 11.32 4.26
C TRP A 34 -25.16 12.45 3.24
N VAL A 35 -24.25 12.62 2.28
CA VAL A 35 -24.37 13.64 1.21
C VAL A 35 -25.68 13.45 0.45
N PHE A 36 -26.05 12.22 0.12
CA PHE A 36 -27.30 11.89 -0.58
C PHE A 36 -28.50 11.66 0.34
N SER A 37 -28.44 12.12 1.59
CA SER A 37 -29.62 12.11 2.46
C SER A 37 -30.66 13.13 1.99
N PRO A 38 -31.97 12.90 2.20
CA PRO A 38 -33.02 13.81 1.75
C PRO A 38 -32.79 15.27 2.17
N THR A 39 -32.38 15.47 3.43
CA THR A 39 -32.07 16.79 4.01
C THR A 39 -31.00 17.56 3.25
N ASN A 40 -30.01 16.85 2.70
CA ASN A 40 -28.91 17.47 1.95
C ASN A 40 -29.26 17.63 0.47
N ILE A 41 -30.00 16.67 -0.12
CA ILE A 41 -30.49 16.76 -1.50
C ILE A 41 -31.31 18.04 -1.71
N GLU A 42 -32.19 18.36 -0.75
CA GLU A 42 -32.97 19.59 -0.77
C GLU A 42 -32.09 20.86 -0.77
N GLN A 43 -30.83 20.77 -0.36
CA GLN A 43 -29.89 21.90 -0.29
C GLN A 43 -28.91 21.97 -1.47
N PHE A 44 -28.87 20.96 -2.35
CA PHE A 44 -27.90 20.91 -3.47
C PHE A 44 -28.00 22.09 -4.43
N HIS A 45 -29.16 22.75 -4.52
CA HIS A 45 -29.38 23.90 -5.38
C HIS A 45 -29.05 25.25 -4.71
N VAL A 46 -28.78 25.26 -3.41
CA VAL A 46 -28.54 26.48 -2.61
C VAL A 46 -27.16 26.48 -1.96
N SER A 47 -26.53 25.31 -1.80
CA SER A 47 -25.26 25.16 -1.11
C SER A 47 -24.30 24.24 -1.85
N ASP A 48 -23.07 24.70 -2.01
CA ASP A 48 -21.96 23.91 -2.56
C ASP A 48 -21.32 22.96 -1.53
N CYS A 49 -21.63 23.14 -0.24
CA CYS A 49 -20.98 22.40 0.85
C CYS A 49 -21.10 20.86 0.72
N PRO A 50 -22.27 20.28 0.40
CA PRO A 50 -22.37 18.83 0.19
C PRO A 50 -21.49 18.33 -0.97
N TRP A 51 -21.36 19.11 -2.05
CA TRP A 51 -20.52 18.78 -3.20
C TRP A 51 -19.03 18.88 -2.89
N GLU A 52 -18.62 19.88 -2.11
CA GLU A 52 -17.25 20.03 -1.64
C GLU A 52 -16.85 18.83 -0.76
N ILE A 53 -17.69 18.45 0.20
CA ILE A 53 -17.47 17.31 1.08
C ILE A 53 -17.39 16.00 0.27
N LEU A 54 -18.28 15.81 -0.70
CA LEU A 54 -18.26 14.63 -1.58
C LEU A 54 -16.96 14.56 -2.38
N THR A 55 -16.60 15.66 -3.05
CA THR A 55 -15.39 15.76 -3.87
C THR A 55 -14.14 15.46 -3.05
N ASN A 56 -14.05 16.05 -1.86
CA ASN A 56 -12.93 15.82 -0.95
C ASN A 56 -12.87 14.36 -0.46
N THR A 57 -14.01 13.76 -0.12
CA THR A 57 -14.10 12.35 0.30
C THR A 57 -13.65 11.40 -0.81
N VAL A 58 -14.09 11.65 -2.05
CA VAL A 58 -13.69 10.87 -3.23
C VAL A 58 -12.20 11.03 -3.50
N ASN A 59 -11.69 12.26 -3.54
CA ASN A 59 -10.27 12.54 -3.79
C ASN A 59 -9.37 11.89 -2.73
N LYS A 60 -9.72 11.99 -1.44
CA LYS A 60 -8.95 11.35 -0.36
C LYS A 60 -8.98 9.83 -0.44
N THR A 61 -10.12 9.25 -0.79
CA THR A 61 -10.24 7.80 -1.00
C THR A 61 -9.39 7.36 -2.19
N TYR A 62 -9.46 8.08 -3.31
CA TYR A 62 -8.66 7.82 -4.49
C TYR A 62 -7.15 7.93 -4.20
N ASN A 63 -6.72 9.01 -3.56
CA ASN A 63 -5.30 9.22 -3.22
C ASN A 63 -4.78 8.10 -2.33
N ARG A 64 -5.53 7.73 -1.29
CA ARG A 64 -5.17 6.61 -0.41
C ARG A 64 -5.03 5.30 -1.18
N ILE A 65 -5.98 4.97 -2.07
CA ILE A 65 -5.92 3.75 -2.89
C ILE A 65 -4.74 3.81 -3.87
N SER A 66 -4.50 4.96 -4.49
CA SER A 66 -3.39 5.19 -5.42
C SER A 66 -2.04 4.98 -4.73
N ASP A 67 -1.87 5.53 -3.53
CA ASP A 67 -0.64 5.37 -2.76
C ASP A 67 -0.46 3.95 -2.24
N LEU A 68 -1.54 3.29 -1.77
CA LEU A 68 -1.50 1.86 -1.41
C LEU A 68 -1.07 0.98 -2.61
N ARG A 69 -1.61 1.23 -3.80
CA ARG A 69 -1.22 0.49 -5.02
C ARG A 69 0.26 0.72 -5.38
N LYS A 70 0.77 1.95 -5.23
CA LYS A 70 2.20 2.22 -5.46
C LYS A 70 3.09 1.50 -4.43
N GLU A 71 2.68 1.47 -3.17
CA GLU A 71 3.38 0.74 -2.10
C GLU A 71 3.41 -0.76 -2.41
N ILE A 72 2.28 -1.36 -2.77
CA ILE A 72 2.18 -2.77 -3.19
C ILE A 72 3.12 -3.07 -4.35
N LEU A 73 3.06 -2.29 -5.43
CA LEU A 73 3.96 -2.45 -6.59
C LEU A 73 5.45 -2.33 -6.23
N SER A 74 5.79 -1.51 -5.23
CA SER A 74 7.16 -1.39 -4.73
C SER A 74 7.59 -2.62 -3.93
N LEU A 75 6.69 -3.17 -3.10
CA LEU A 75 6.93 -4.37 -2.31
C LEU A 75 7.05 -5.61 -3.19
N GLU A 76 6.18 -5.78 -4.18
CA GLU A 76 6.28 -6.85 -5.19
C GLU A 76 7.65 -6.85 -5.89
N LYS A 77 8.14 -5.67 -6.29
CA LYS A 77 9.47 -5.54 -6.90
C LYS A 77 10.60 -5.91 -5.92
N ALA A 78 10.47 -5.57 -4.65
CA ALA A 78 11.44 -5.95 -3.63
C ALA A 78 11.48 -7.47 -3.45
N VAL A 79 10.31 -8.12 -3.37
CA VAL A 79 10.20 -9.59 -3.30
C VAL A 79 10.84 -10.24 -4.53
N LEU A 80 10.50 -9.81 -5.74
CA LEU A 80 11.08 -10.34 -6.98
C LEU A 80 12.61 -10.19 -7.04
N SER A 81 13.14 -9.06 -6.55
CA SER A 81 14.59 -8.82 -6.48
C SER A 81 15.28 -9.78 -5.50
N ALA A 82 14.65 -10.06 -4.36
CA ALA A 82 15.18 -11.01 -3.38
C ALA A 82 15.12 -12.46 -3.90
N GLU A 83 14.01 -12.85 -4.55
CA GLU A 83 13.88 -14.16 -5.19
C GLU A 83 14.94 -14.37 -6.28
N LYS A 84 15.23 -13.34 -7.08
CA LYS A 84 16.32 -13.39 -8.07
C LYS A 84 17.68 -13.56 -7.42
N ALA A 85 17.96 -12.85 -6.33
CA ALA A 85 19.22 -12.99 -5.60
C ALA A 85 19.43 -14.41 -5.06
N LYS A 86 18.34 -15.05 -4.61
CA LYS A 86 18.34 -16.45 -4.18
C LYS A 86 18.58 -17.41 -5.36
N ALA A 87 17.88 -17.22 -6.47
CA ALA A 87 18.04 -18.05 -7.67
C ALA A 87 19.47 -17.95 -8.26
N ASP A 88 20.06 -16.75 -8.27
CA ASP A 88 21.44 -16.53 -8.75
C ASP A 88 22.47 -17.26 -7.87
N LEU A 89 22.22 -17.36 -6.56
CA LEU A 89 23.04 -18.15 -5.64
C LEU A 89 22.87 -19.66 -5.91
N GLU A 90 21.64 -20.16 -5.95
CA GLU A 90 21.35 -21.58 -6.19
C GLU A 90 21.94 -22.05 -7.54
N ALA A 91 21.85 -21.22 -8.58
CA ALA A 91 22.45 -21.49 -9.87
C ALA A 91 23.99 -21.50 -9.85
N ALA A 92 24.63 -20.70 -8.98
CA ALA A 92 26.08 -20.72 -8.79
C ALA A 92 26.54 -21.91 -7.94
N GLU A 93 25.76 -22.31 -6.93
CA GLU A 93 26.01 -23.49 -6.10
C GLU A 93 25.88 -24.79 -6.91
N SER A 94 24.85 -24.91 -7.77
CA SER A 94 24.65 -26.09 -8.63
C SER A 94 25.81 -26.33 -9.62
N LYS A 95 26.49 -25.26 -10.08
CA LYS A 95 27.69 -25.36 -10.94
C LYS A 95 28.93 -25.87 -10.23
N LEU A 96 28.93 -25.87 -8.90
CA LEU A 96 29.97 -26.49 -8.07
C LEU A 96 29.68 -27.97 -7.80
N GLU A 97 28.44 -28.43 -8.00
CA GLU A 97 27.97 -29.75 -7.54
C GLU A 97 28.13 -30.88 -8.58
N ILE A 98 28.49 -30.58 -9.84
CA ILE A 98 28.54 -31.60 -10.91
C ILE A 98 29.78 -31.48 -11.80
N VAL A 99 30.83 -32.28 -11.52
CA VAL A 99 31.70 -32.97 -12.50
C VAL A 99 32.28 -34.26 -11.86
N ASP A 100 31.93 -35.45 -12.37
CA ASP A 100 32.60 -36.77 -12.24
C ASP A 100 33.33 -37.14 -10.90
N GLY A 101 32.78 -36.76 -9.74
CA GLY A 101 33.33 -37.18 -8.44
C GLY A 101 34.64 -36.47 -8.02
N GLU A 102 35.12 -35.49 -8.78
CA GLU A 102 36.20 -34.59 -8.38
C GLU A 102 35.74 -33.12 -8.42
N PRO A 103 35.98 -32.32 -7.36
CA PRO A 103 35.51 -30.95 -7.30
C PRO A 103 36.32 -30.06 -8.24
N VAL A 104 35.85 -29.89 -9.48
CA VAL A 104 36.36 -28.86 -10.38
C VAL A 104 35.73 -27.53 -9.96
N GLN A 105 36.48 -26.67 -9.28
CA GLN A 105 36.04 -25.31 -8.93
C GLN A 105 35.87 -24.47 -10.21
N SER A 106 34.70 -24.58 -10.86
CA SER A 106 34.34 -23.78 -12.03
C SER A 106 33.98 -22.33 -11.67
N GLU A 107 33.48 -22.12 -10.45
CA GLU A 107 33.00 -20.83 -9.95
C GLU A 107 33.98 -20.23 -8.93
N ASN A 108 34.30 -18.93 -9.07
CA ASN A 108 35.25 -18.25 -8.19
C ASN A 108 34.71 -18.17 -6.74
N PRO A 109 35.44 -18.67 -5.72
CA PRO A 109 35.01 -18.65 -4.31
C PRO A 109 34.65 -17.25 -3.79
N GLY A 110 35.36 -16.21 -4.26
CA GLY A 110 35.09 -14.82 -3.91
C GLY A 110 33.77 -14.29 -4.50
N ARG A 111 33.36 -14.80 -5.67
CA ARG A 111 32.06 -14.49 -6.28
C ARG A 111 30.93 -15.22 -5.54
N LEU A 112 31.13 -16.49 -5.20
CA LEU A 112 30.16 -17.28 -4.44
C LEU A 112 29.89 -16.65 -3.07
N LYS A 113 30.93 -16.22 -2.34
CA LYS A 113 30.79 -15.54 -1.05
C LYS A 113 30.00 -14.24 -1.16
N ARG A 114 30.19 -13.46 -2.24
CA ARG A 114 29.40 -12.24 -2.51
C ARG A 114 27.94 -12.54 -2.79
N LEU A 115 27.66 -13.55 -3.61
CA LEU A 115 26.29 -14.00 -3.89
C LEU A 115 25.59 -14.47 -2.62
N LYS A 116 26.31 -15.17 -1.73
CA LYS A 116 25.80 -15.60 -0.44
C LYS A 116 25.41 -14.45 0.48
N VAL A 117 26.30 -13.49 0.67
CA VAL A 117 26.00 -12.28 1.45
C VAL A 117 24.81 -11.52 0.85
N HIS A 118 24.73 -11.43 -0.48
CA HIS A 118 23.63 -10.76 -1.18
C HIS A 118 22.29 -11.48 -1.01
N ALA A 119 22.27 -12.80 -1.16
CA ALA A 119 21.08 -13.63 -0.99
C ALA A 119 20.61 -13.66 0.46
N ASP A 120 21.52 -13.75 1.43
CA ASP A 120 21.17 -13.77 2.85
C ASP A 120 20.58 -12.43 3.31
N ARG A 121 21.13 -11.30 2.85
CA ARG A 121 20.51 -9.98 3.06
C ARG A 121 19.14 -9.89 2.37
N GLY A 122 19.05 -10.39 1.14
CA GLY A 122 17.81 -10.41 0.38
C GLY A 122 16.70 -11.20 1.08
N LYS A 123 17.02 -12.32 1.75
CA LYS A 123 16.02 -13.13 2.50
C LYS A 123 15.37 -12.35 3.65
N GLU A 124 16.15 -11.58 4.41
CA GLU A 124 15.59 -10.79 5.52
C GLU A 124 14.72 -9.64 5.00
N GLU A 125 15.16 -8.97 3.93
CA GLU A 125 14.37 -7.95 3.24
C GLU A 125 13.09 -8.55 2.61
N GLU A 126 13.15 -9.78 2.10
CA GLU A 126 12.02 -10.51 1.50
C GLU A 126 10.93 -10.82 2.53
N ILE A 127 11.30 -11.35 3.70
CA ILE A 127 10.33 -11.67 4.77
C ILE A 127 9.58 -10.41 5.17
N ASN A 128 10.31 -9.33 5.46
CA ASN A 128 9.72 -8.04 5.81
C ASN A 128 8.83 -7.47 4.69
N ALA A 129 9.25 -7.63 3.43
CA ALA A 129 8.48 -7.19 2.27
C ALA A 129 7.21 -8.01 2.06
N ARG A 130 7.25 -9.34 2.27
CA ARG A 130 6.08 -10.22 2.17
C ARG A 130 5.06 -9.94 3.27
N ASP A 131 5.49 -9.81 4.51
CA ASP A 131 4.60 -9.46 5.64
C ASP A 131 3.92 -8.10 5.41
N SER A 132 4.69 -7.13 4.90
CA SER A 132 4.15 -5.81 4.55
C SER A 132 3.20 -5.88 3.34
N LEU A 133 3.50 -6.72 2.35
CA LEU A 133 2.67 -6.90 1.16
C LEU A 133 1.31 -7.48 1.53
N GLU A 134 1.29 -8.57 2.31
CA GLU A 134 0.06 -9.21 2.78
C GLU A 134 -0.82 -8.23 3.57
N ALA A 135 -0.21 -7.47 4.48
CA ALA A 135 -0.92 -6.46 5.27
C ALA A 135 -1.53 -5.35 4.39
N LYS A 136 -0.88 -4.96 3.30
CA LYS A 136 -1.33 -3.89 2.40
C LYS A 136 -2.36 -4.38 1.38
N GLU A 137 -2.20 -5.60 0.87
CA GLU A 137 -3.19 -6.26 0.02
C GLU A 137 -4.51 -6.46 0.75
N GLY A 138 -4.49 -6.79 2.05
CA GLY A 138 -5.70 -6.86 2.88
C GLY A 138 -6.42 -5.53 3.10
N LEU A 139 -5.84 -4.39 2.71
CA LEU A 139 -6.46 -3.06 2.79
C LEU A 139 -7.12 -2.61 1.48
N LEU A 140 -6.94 -3.35 0.38
CA LEU A 140 -7.62 -3.14 -0.90
C LEU A 140 -8.96 -3.89 -0.94
#